data_AF-A0A0C3B1L8-F1
#
_entry.id   AF-A0A0C3B1L8-F1
#
_cell.length_a   1.000
_cell.length_b   1.000
_cell.length_c   1.000
_cell.angle_alpha   90.00
_cell.angle_beta   90.00
_cell.angle_gamma   90.00
#
_symmetry.space_group_name_H-M   'P 1'
#
loop_
_entity.id
_entity.type
_entity.pdbx_description
1 polymer ?
#
loop_
_entity_poly.entity_id
_entity_poly.type
_entity_poly.pdbx_seq_one_letter_code
_entity_poly.pdbx_strand_id
1 'polypeptide(L)'
;IKNDPELGPGWAYCANETHYQNEMDQYGDQTEISNCDSGLHAIDHANTRFSKNCIVNGVGNVVCARHTFVGKTSAGDLKKGEKYCSMDYVLLSTLVNVVVMLLVVSYDIACQWNINFQSRIAEFPPAMRLNLNNISFATVIPKFHILGHGKKCQSLWSLNYRHWMGRTDGEGVEREWSHINPVAMSTKVMGPGARHDTLDDHWGAWNWWKIVLMGRHLETKLKEALPMSKKHHALLNALSATFPAGTVAEWTKMVNDWQEDTSQPNPF
;
A
#
# COMPACT_ATOMS: atom_id res chain seq x y z
N ILE A 1 -5.31 15.51 -28.56
CA ILE A 1 -4.48 14.75 -29.52
C ILE A 1 -5.05 13.35 -29.56
N LYS A 2 -5.47 12.81 -30.72
CA LYS A 2 -6.15 11.49 -30.83
C LYS A 2 -5.19 10.33 -31.15
N ASN A 3 -3.99 10.63 -31.65
CA ASN A 3 -2.98 9.66 -32.06
C ASN A 3 -1.67 9.96 -31.33
N ASP A 4 -1.65 9.71 -30.03
CA ASP A 4 -0.46 9.86 -29.19
C ASP A 4 -0.20 8.52 -28.49
N PRO A 5 0.40 7.54 -29.20
CA PRO A 5 0.70 6.23 -28.64
C PRO A 5 1.85 6.32 -27.63
N GLU A 6 1.74 5.57 -26.55
CA GLU A 6 2.84 5.35 -25.59
C GLU A 6 4.01 4.66 -26.29
N LEU A 7 5.25 4.97 -25.89
CA LEU A 7 6.45 4.34 -26.46
C LEU A 7 6.57 2.86 -26.06
N GLY A 8 6.04 2.47 -24.91
CA GLY A 8 6.08 1.09 -24.40
C GLY A 8 4.95 0.79 -23.41
N PRO A 9 3.72 0.55 -23.89
CA PRO A 9 2.56 0.36 -23.01
C PRO A 9 2.72 -0.78 -22.00
N GLY A 10 2.76 -0.45 -20.72
CA GLY A 10 2.96 -1.43 -19.64
C GLY A 10 4.38 -1.98 -19.51
N TRP A 11 5.39 -1.33 -20.09
CA TRP A 11 6.79 -1.78 -20.01
C TRP A 11 7.51 -1.28 -18.76
N ALA A 12 6.99 -0.23 -18.11
CA ALA A 12 7.60 0.40 -16.94
C ALA A 12 6.62 0.43 -15.74
N TYR A 13 6.20 1.63 -15.29
CA TYR A 13 5.45 1.81 -14.05
C TYR A 13 3.95 1.99 -14.29
N CYS A 14 3.58 2.72 -15.35
CA CYS A 14 2.20 2.72 -15.85
C CYS A 14 1.78 1.32 -16.27
N ALA A 15 0.58 0.90 -15.86
CA ALA A 15 -0.08 -0.26 -16.42
C ALA A 15 -0.40 -0.02 -17.91
N ASN A 16 -0.49 -1.09 -18.70
CA ASN A 16 -0.94 -0.98 -20.08
C ASN A 16 -2.37 -0.41 -20.11
N GLU A 17 -2.52 0.81 -20.61
CA GLU A 17 -3.78 1.57 -20.51
C GLU A 17 -4.95 0.86 -21.18
N THR A 18 -4.72 0.23 -22.34
CA THR A 18 -5.80 -0.48 -23.06
C THR A 18 -6.28 -1.69 -22.27
N HIS A 19 -5.36 -2.51 -21.76
CA HIS A 19 -5.74 -3.68 -20.96
C HIS A 19 -6.41 -3.26 -19.64
N TYR A 20 -5.86 -2.24 -18.99
CA TYR A 20 -6.40 -1.72 -17.74
C TYR A 20 -7.82 -1.17 -17.91
N GLN A 21 -8.05 -0.30 -18.91
CA GLN A 21 -9.39 0.26 -19.12
C GLN A 21 -10.41 -0.80 -19.54
N ASN A 22 -10.03 -1.75 -20.40
CA ASN A 22 -10.91 -2.87 -20.76
C ASN A 22 -11.29 -3.73 -19.54
N GLU A 23 -10.38 -3.88 -18.58
CA GLU A 23 -10.68 -4.55 -17.32
C GLU A 23 -11.63 -3.70 -16.47
N MET A 24 -11.31 -2.41 -16.26
CA MET A 24 -12.13 -1.50 -15.45
C MET A 24 -13.55 -1.32 -15.99
N ASP A 25 -13.75 -1.35 -17.31
CA ASP A 25 -15.07 -1.21 -17.95
C ASP A 25 -16.01 -2.41 -17.66
N GLN A 26 -15.48 -3.54 -17.17
CA GLN A 26 -16.31 -4.68 -16.70
C GLN A 26 -16.93 -4.43 -15.32
N TYR A 27 -16.29 -3.59 -14.50
CA TYR A 27 -16.72 -3.26 -13.15
C TYR A 27 -17.46 -1.92 -13.21
N GLY A 28 -18.78 -1.97 -13.08
CA GLY A 28 -19.64 -0.77 -13.14
C GLY A 28 -19.39 0.23 -11.99
N ASP A 29 -20.43 0.96 -11.61
CA ASP A 29 -20.34 1.77 -10.39
C ASP A 29 -20.32 0.88 -9.16
N GLN A 30 -19.27 1.03 -8.35
CA GLN A 30 -19.12 0.35 -7.06
C GLN A 30 -19.51 1.34 -5.96
N THR A 31 -20.56 0.99 -5.21
CA THR A 31 -20.95 1.76 -4.02
C THR A 31 -20.22 1.16 -2.83
N GLU A 32 -19.23 1.89 -2.32
CA GLU A 32 -18.47 1.46 -1.15
C GLU A 32 -19.16 1.97 0.12
N ILE A 33 -19.56 1.05 0.99
CA ILE A 33 -20.20 1.38 2.27
C ILE A 33 -19.11 1.42 3.34
N SER A 34 -18.93 2.59 3.98
CA SER A 34 -18.00 2.71 5.09
C SER A 34 -18.57 2.04 6.34
N ASN A 35 -17.94 0.93 6.74
CA ASN A 35 -18.25 0.22 7.99
C ASN A 35 -17.19 0.47 9.08
N CYS A 36 -16.34 1.49 8.92
CA CYS A 36 -15.29 1.84 9.86
C CYS A 36 -15.69 3.07 10.68
N ASP A 37 -15.36 3.06 11.97
CA ASP A 37 -15.47 4.23 12.85
C ASP A 37 -14.42 5.33 12.54
N SER A 38 -13.87 5.37 11.32
CA SER A 38 -12.87 6.35 10.94
C SER A 38 -13.48 7.73 10.81
N GLY A 39 -12.91 8.73 11.50
CA GLY A 39 -13.22 10.14 11.27
C GLY A 39 -12.60 10.69 9.99
N LEU A 40 -11.77 9.88 9.32
CA LEU A 40 -11.19 10.17 8.01
C LEU A 40 -12.18 9.78 6.93
N HIS A 41 -12.86 10.76 6.36
CA HIS A 41 -13.75 10.68 5.21
C HIS A 41 -13.00 10.40 3.88
N ALA A 42 -11.99 9.51 3.89
CA ALA A 42 -11.16 9.22 2.72
C ALA A 42 -12.02 8.72 1.55
N ILE A 43 -13.00 7.85 1.83
CA ILE A 43 -13.94 7.31 0.83
C ILE A 43 -14.90 8.39 0.32
N ASP A 44 -15.39 9.27 1.20
CA ASP A 44 -16.39 10.30 0.83
C ASP A 44 -15.78 11.43 -0.02
N HIS A 45 -14.49 11.75 0.16
CA HIS A 45 -13.81 12.78 -0.63
C HIS A 45 -13.16 12.24 -1.92
N ALA A 46 -12.69 10.98 -1.94
CA ALA A 46 -12.07 10.39 -3.13
C ALA A 46 -13.05 10.24 -4.31
N ASN A 47 -14.33 9.96 -4.02
CA ASN A 47 -15.34 9.65 -5.03
C ASN A 47 -16.11 10.85 -5.60
N THR A 48 -15.85 12.08 -5.12
CA THR A 48 -16.65 13.27 -5.46
C THR A 48 -15.98 14.22 -6.45
N ARG A 49 -14.67 14.13 -6.66
CA ARG A 49 -13.93 15.01 -7.60
C ARG A 49 -13.92 14.45 -9.03
N PHE A 50 -15.11 14.39 -9.62
CA PHE A 50 -15.23 14.11 -11.06
C PHE A 50 -15.30 15.42 -11.83
N SER A 51 -14.33 15.68 -12.70
CA SER A 51 -14.46 16.73 -13.71
C SER A 51 -14.85 16.10 -15.04
N LYS A 52 -16.04 16.48 -15.56
CA LYS A 52 -16.58 15.96 -16.84
C LYS A 52 -15.66 16.15 -18.05
N ASN A 53 -14.68 17.05 -17.95
CA ASN A 53 -13.82 17.47 -19.05
C ASN A 53 -12.39 16.90 -18.97
N CYS A 54 -12.09 16.05 -17.98
CA CYS A 54 -10.78 15.38 -17.88
C CYS A 54 -10.91 13.91 -18.28
N ILE A 55 -9.95 13.44 -19.08
CA ILE A 55 -9.83 12.03 -19.48
C ILE A 55 -9.42 11.17 -18.26
N VAL A 56 -8.60 11.76 -17.38
CA VAL A 56 -8.07 11.17 -16.14
C VAL A 56 -8.19 12.20 -15.03
N ASN A 57 -8.72 11.79 -13.86
CA ASN A 57 -8.88 12.67 -12.68
C ASN A 57 -7.82 12.40 -11.59
N GLY A 58 -7.10 11.28 -11.65
CA GLY A 58 -6.04 10.94 -10.70
C GLY A 58 -5.24 9.72 -11.13
N VAL A 59 -4.32 9.29 -10.28
CA VAL A 59 -3.51 8.07 -10.47
C VAL A 59 -3.55 7.29 -9.16
N GLY A 60 -3.84 6.00 -9.25
CA GLY A 60 -3.61 5.05 -8.17
C GLY A 60 -2.24 4.41 -8.37
N ASN A 61 -1.44 4.25 -7.31
CA ASN A 61 -0.12 3.65 -7.41
C ASN A 61 0.19 2.70 -6.24
N VAL A 62 0.96 1.65 -6.51
CA VAL A 62 1.50 0.74 -5.49
C VAL A 62 3.01 0.94 -5.39
N VAL A 63 3.47 1.22 -4.17
CA VAL A 63 4.90 1.35 -3.86
C VAL A 63 5.32 0.36 -2.79
N CYS A 64 6.59 -0.04 -2.82
CA CYS A 64 7.18 -0.83 -1.74
C CYS A 64 7.13 -0.04 -0.42
N ALA A 65 6.39 -0.51 0.57
CA ALA A 65 6.24 0.20 1.86
C ALA A 65 7.57 0.42 2.62
N ARG A 66 8.59 -0.42 2.37
CA ARG A 66 9.90 -0.33 3.07
C ARG A 66 10.88 0.64 2.41
N HIS A 67 10.99 0.57 1.10
CA HIS A 67 12.03 1.28 0.35
C HIS A 67 11.46 2.41 -0.52
N THR A 68 10.14 2.43 -0.68
CA THR A 68 9.40 3.36 -1.52
C THR A 68 9.82 3.25 -2.99
N PHE A 69 10.11 2.04 -3.46
CA PHE A 69 10.23 1.79 -4.90
C PHE A 69 8.84 1.76 -5.52
N VAL A 70 8.68 2.45 -6.65
CA VAL A 70 7.49 2.32 -7.49
C VAL A 70 7.56 0.97 -8.21
N GLY A 71 6.48 0.19 -8.13
CA GLY A 71 6.43 -1.14 -8.71
C GLY A 71 6.34 -1.11 -10.24
N LYS A 72 6.67 -2.23 -10.89
CA LYS A 72 6.33 -2.38 -12.31
C LYS A 72 4.81 -2.39 -12.46
N THR A 73 4.29 -1.76 -13.51
CA THR A 73 2.85 -1.74 -13.86
C THR A 73 1.94 -1.48 -12.65
N SER A 74 2.42 -0.65 -11.72
CA SER A 74 1.83 -0.37 -10.42
C SER A 74 1.00 0.90 -10.41
N ALA A 75 1.05 1.70 -11.47
CA ALA A 75 0.29 2.93 -11.62
C ALA A 75 -0.87 2.73 -12.61
N GLY A 76 -2.06 3.21 -12.25
CA GLY A 76 -3.25 3.12 -13.07
C GLY A 76 -4.04 4.43 -13.04
N ASP A 77 -4.59 4.82 -14.18
CA ASP A 77 -5.36 6.06 -14.31
C ASP A 77 -6.73 5.94 -13.65
N LEU A 78 -7.11 6.95 -12.87
CA LEU A 78 -8.39 6.99 -12.17
C LEU A 78 -9.35 7.91 -12.91
N LYS A 79 -10.43 7.33 -13.44
CA LYS A 79 -11.52 8.10 -14.07
C LYS A 79 -12.40 8.77 -13.02
N LYS A 80 -12.69 8.09 -11.90
CA LYS A 80 -13.59 8.57 -10.83
C LYS A 80 -13.19 7.95 -9.50
N GLY A 81 -12.32 8.63 -8.76
CA GLY A 81 -11.86 8.20 -7.44
C GLY A 81 -11.10 6.88 -7.44
N GLU A 82 -10.75 6.42 -6.23
CA GLU A 82 -10.10 5.14 -5.98
C GLU A 82 -11.14 4.04 -5.80
N LYS A 83 -11.67 3.50 -6.91
CA LYS A 83 -12.49 2.29 -6.84
C LYS A 83 -11.64 1.09 -6.39
N TYR A 84 -12.21 0.17 -5.62
CA TYR A 84 -11.51 -1.07 -5.25
C TYR A 84 -11.00 -1.87 -6.45
N CYS A 85 -11.77 -1.98 -7.55
CA CYS A 85 -11.28 -2.68 -8.75
C CYS A 85 -9.99 -2.05 -9.32
N SER A 86 -9.88 -0.73 -9.30
CA SER A 86 -8.68 -0.01 -9.77
C SER A 86 -7.48 -0.31 -8.87
N MET A 87 -7.66 -0.24 -7.54
CA MET A 87 -6.59 -0.54 -6.58
C MET A 87 -6.17 -2.01 -6.59
N ASP A 88 -7.14 -2.92 -6.70
CA ASP A 88 -6.89 -4.35 -6.84
C ASP A 88 -6.10 -4.65 -8.12
N TYR A 89 -6.48 -4.03 -9.25
CA TYR A 89 -5.77 -4.21 -10.52
C TYR A 89 -4.30 -3.82 -10.38
N VAL A 90 -4.01 -2.60 -9.89
CA VAL A 90 -2.62 -2.13 -9.83
C VAL A 90 -1.78 -2.94 -8.83
N LEU A 91 -2.38 -3.40 -7.73
CA LEU A 91 -1.73 -4.31 -6.78
C LEU A 91 -1.42 -5.66 -7.42
N LEU A 92 -2.41 -6.31 -8.02
CA LEU A 92 -2.26 -7.62 -8.64
C LEU A 92 -1.30 -7.57 -9.84
N SER A 93 -1.41 -6.54 -10.67
CA SER A 93 -0.52 -6.25 -11.80
C SER A 93 0.93 -6.16 -11.35
N THR A 94 1.20 -5.43 -10.26
CA THR A 94 2.56 -5.32 -9.67
C THR A 94 3.11 -6.69 -9.25
N LEU A 95 2.23 -7.57 -8.77
CA LEU A 95 2.59 -8.89 -8.23
C LEU A 95 2.66 -9.99 -9.29
N VAL A 96 2.25 -9.74 -10.54
CA VAL A 96 2.37 -10.71 -11.64
C VAL A 96 3.84 -11.12 -11.79
N ASN A 97 4.10 -12.44 -11.80
CA ASN A 97 5.44 -13.03 -11.85
C ASN A 97 6.35 -12.66 -10.66
N VAL A 98 5.78 -12.26 -9.52
CA VAL A 98 6.52 -12.05 -8.27
C VAL A 98 6.21 -13.21 -7.32
N VAL A 99 7.25 -13.88 -6.83
CA VAL A 99 7.12 -14.95 -5.84
C VAL A 99 7.45 -14.38 -4.45
N VAL A 100 6.48 -14.42 -3.53
CA VAL A 100 6.64 -13.98 -2.14
C VAL A 100 6.08 -15.03 -1.20
N MET A 101 6.71 -15.18 -0.03
CA MET A 101 6.19 -16.02 1.06
C MET A 101 5.34 -15.22 2.06
N LEU A 102 5.61 -13.92 2.17
CA LEU A 102 4.93 -12.99 3.04
C LEU A 102 4.57 -11.74 2.23
N LEU A 103 3.29 -11.40 2.21
CA LEU A 103 2.77 -10.17 1.61
C LEU A 103 2.02 -9.38 2.67
N VAL A 104 2.49 -8.17 2.95
CA VAL A 104 1.78 -7.21 3.79
C VAL A 104 1.40 -6.01 2.94
N VAL A 105 0.10 -5.76 2.82
CA VAL A 105 -0.45 -4.61 2.07
C VAL A 105 -0.82 -3.52 3.06
N SER A 106 -0.22 -2.34 2.88
CA SER A 106 -0.59 -1.14 3.63
C SER A 106 -1.56 -0.32 2.80
N TYR A 107 -2.73 -0.01 3.37
CA TYR A 107 -3.72 0.84 2.72
C TYR A 107 -4.54 1.58 3.78
N ASP A 108 -4.85 2.85 3.53
CA ASP A 108 -5.55 3.73 4.49
C ASP A 108 -6.88 3.12 4.94
N ILE A 109 -7.58 2.51 3.99
CA ILE A 109 -8.87 1.84 4.23
C ILE A 109 -8.74 0.31 4.21
N ALA A 110 -7.57 -0.23 4.56
CA ALA A 110 -7.33 -1.67 4.63
C ALA A 110 -8.39 -2.43 5.46
N CYS A 111 -8.89 -1.81 6.52
CA CYS A 111 -9.94 -2.40 7.37
C CYS A 111 -11.27 -2.65 6.64
N GLN A 112 -11.52 -1.95 5.54
CA GLN A 112 -12.73 -2.09 4.72
C GLN A 112 -12.40 -2.88 3.45
N TRP A 113 -11.34 -2.47 2.75
CA TRP A 113 -10.91 -3.03 1.47
C TRP A 113 -10.64 -4.53 1.52
N ASN A 114 -9.99 -5.00 2.61
CA ASN A 114 -9.58 -6.40 2.78
C ASN A 114 -10.76 -7.38 2.85
N ILE A 115 -11.92 -6.94 3.34
CA ILE A 115 -13.05 -7.84 3.69
C ILE A 115 -13.45 -8.74 2.51
N ASN A 116 -13.52 -8.17 1.31
CA ASN A 116 -13.91 -8.89 0.10
C ASN A 116 -12.75 -9.10 -0.88
N PHE A 117 -11.51 -8.77 -0.50
CA PHE A 117 -10.38 -8.78 -1.43
C PHE A 117 -10.16 -10.16 -2.04
N GLN A 118 -10.20 -11.24 -1.23
CA GLN A 118 -10.04 -12.60 -1.73
C GLN A 118 -11.08 -12.98 -2.80
N SER A 119 -12.34 -12.59 -2.61
CA SER A 119 -13.40 -12.82 -3.58
C SER A 119 -13.15 -12.03 -4.86
N ARG A 120 -12.75 -10.76 -4.74
CA ARG A 120 -12.45 -9.90 -5.91
C ARG A 120 -11.28 -10.40 -6.72
N ILE A 121 -10.24 -10.97 -6.11
CA ILE A 121 -9.12 -11.61 -6.85
C ILE A 121 -9.64 -12.66 -7.84
N ALA A 122 -10.68 -13.41 -7.50
CA ALA A 122 -11.23 -14.46 -8.38
C ALA A 122 -11.89 -13.90 -9.65
N GLU A 123 -12.26 -12.63 -9.66
CA GLU A 123 -12.90 -11.94 -10.79
C GLU A 123 -11.87 -11.52 -11.85
N PHE A 124 -10.62 -11.24 -11.45
CA PHE A 124 -9.53 -10.83 -12.35
C PHE A 124 -9.08 -11.96 -13.31
N PRO A 125 -8.36 -11.63 -14.40
CA PRO A 125 -7.79 -12.62 -15.32
C PRO A 125 -6.90 -13.66 -14.61
N PRO A 126 -6.90 -14.94 -15.03
CA PRO A 126 -6.13 -16.00 -14.37
C PRO A 126 -4.65 -15.68 -14.12
N ALA A 127 -4.01 -14.93 -15.04
CA ALA A 127 -2.61 -14.52 -14.93
C ALA A 127 -2.33 -13.54 -13.76
N MET A 128 -3.36 -12.85 -13.26
CA MET A 128 -3.27 -11.89 -12.16
C MET A 128 -3.72 -12.48 -10.81
N ARG A 129 -4.34 -13.67 -10.81
CA ARG A 129 -4.93 -14.23 -9.59
C ARG A 129 -3.85 -14.68 -8.62
N LEU A 130 -3.77 -13.99 -7.48
CA LEU A 130 -2.91 -14.37 -6.36
C LEU A 130 -3.64 -15.36 -5.45
N ASN A 131 -3.06 -16.54 -5.24
CA ASN A 131 -3.59 -17.47 -4.24
C ASN A 131 -3.11 -17.10 -2.84
N LEU A 132 -3.95 -16.39 -2.08
CA LEU A 132 -3.65 -15.95 -0.72
C LEU A 132 -3.41 -17.12 0.25
N ASN A 133 -3.93 -18.31 -0.02
CA ASN A 133 -3.72 -19.49 0.84
C ASN A 133 -2.28 -20.04 0.74
N ASN A 134 -1.54 -19.68 -0.30
CA ASN A 134 -0.17 -20.14 -0.51
C ASN A 134 0.88 -19.21 0.11
N ILE A 135 0.45 -18.09 0.70
CA ILE A 135 1.34 -17.08 1.27
C ILE A 135 0.84 -16.63 2.65
N SER A 136 1.73 -16.11 3.48
CA SER A 136 1.31 -15.34 4.65
C SER A 136 0.83 -13.97 4.17
N PHE A 137 -0.46 -13.70 4.27
CA PHE A 137 -1.07 -12.45 3.84
C PHE A 137 -1.60 -11.66 5.04
N ALA A 138 -1.27 -10.37 5.09
CA ALA A 138 -1.84 -9.45 6.07
C ALA A 138 -2.08 -8.07 5.47
N THR A 139 -3.01 -7.34 6.06
CA THR A 139 -3.26 -5.94 5.71
C THR A 139 -3.05 -5.06 6.93
N VAL A 140 -2.57 -3.84 6.70
CA VAL A 140 -2.29 -2.84 7.74
C VAL A 140 -2.69 -1.46 7.28
N ILE A 141 -2.85 -0.55 8.24
CA ILE A 141 -3.08 0.88 7.96
C ILE A 141 -1.77 1.63 8.28
N PRO A 142 -1.33 2.58 7.42
CA PRO A 142 -0.15 3.40 7.70
C PRO A 142 -0.21 4.09 9.07
N LYS A 143 0.96 4.30 9.69
CA LYS A 143 1.05 4.72 11.10
C LYS A 143 0.46 6.08 11.39
N PHE A 144 0.47 6.99 10.44
CA PHE A 144 -0.16 8.29 10.57
C PHE A 144 -1.67 8.14 10.42
N HIS A 145 -2.11 7.47 9.36
CA HIS A 145 -3.52 7.31 9.02
C HIS A 145 -4.31 6.53 10.07
N ILE A 146 -3.73 5.48 10.66
CA ILE A 146 -4.42 4.63 11.64
C ILE A 146 -4.92 5.39 12.88
N LEU A 147 -4.31 6.53 13.21
CA LEU A 147 -4.74 7.39 14.32
C LEU A 147 -6.14 7.98 14.08
N GLY A 148 -6.53 8.16 12.82
CA GLY A 148 -7.86 8.61 12.43
C GLY A 148 -8.92 7.51 12.41
N HIS A 149 -8.54 6.26 12.68
CA HIS A 149 -9.47 5.14 12.81
C HIS A 149 -9.83 4.88 14.29
N GLY A 150 -10.98 4.24 14.53
CA GLY A 150 -11.43 3.85 15.87
C GLY A 150 -10.49 2.86 16.56
N LYS A 151 -10.65 2.69 17.88
CA LYS A 151 -9.77 1.85 18.72
C LYS A 151 -9.65 0.40 18.24
N LYS A 152 -10.74 -0.18 17.76
CA LYS A 152 -10.75 -1.51 17.13
C LYS A 152 -9.78 -1.59 15.94
N CYS A 153 -9.73 -0.54 15.12
CA CYS A 153 -8.82 -0.53 13.98
C CYS A 153 -7.36 -0.36 14.42
N GLN A 154 -7.13 0.52 15.40
CA GLN A 154 -5.81 0.78 15.97
C GLN A 154 -5.17 -0.47 16.60
N SER A 155 -5.95 -1.42 17.12
CA SER A 155 -5.41 -2.68 17.63
C SER A 155 -5.24 -3.77 16.56
N LEU A 156 -6.11 -3.82 15.55
CA LEU A 156 -6.10 -4.91 14.55
C LEU A 156 -5.21 -4.67 13.31
N TRP A 157 -5.10 -3.41 12.85
CA TRP A 157 -4.38 -3.05 11.62
C TRP A 157 -3.09 -2.26 11.87
N SER A 158 -2.65 -2.13 13.12
CA SER A 158 -1.42 -1.41 13.46
C SER A 158 -0.16 -2.15 13.03
N LEU A 159 0.65 -1.46 12.23
CA LEU A 159 2.01 -1.89 11.87
C LEU A 159 2.90 -2.15 13.10
N ASN A 160 2.64 -1.51 14.25
CA ASN A 160 3.46 -1.72 15.45
C ASN A 160 3.20 -3.06 16.13
N TYR A 161 2.03 -3.66 15.89
CA TYR A 161 1.63 -4.92 16.51
C TYR A 161 1.84 -6.12 15.59
N ARG A 162 2.00 -5.88 14.28
CA ARG A 162 2.26 -6.92 13.29
C ARG A 162 3.70 -7.41 13.32
N HIS A 163 3.83 -8.73 13.28
CA HIS A 163 5.12 -9.41 13.27
C HIS A 163 5.92 -9.05 12.00
N TRP A 164 7.25 -9.06 12.10
CA TRP A 164 8.20 -8.80 11.00
C TRP A 164 8.18 -7.39 10.39
N MET A 165 7.43 -6.43 10.95
CA MET A 165 7.29 -5.09 10.38
C MET A 165 8.44 -4.14 10.74
N GLY A 166 9.24 -4.47 11.76
CA GLY A 166 10.36 -3.64 12.19
C GLY A 166 9.92 -2.20 12.48
N ARG A 167 10.56 -1.22 11.82
CA ARG A 167 10.22 0.20 11.93
C ARG A 167 9.52 0.77 10.69
N THR A 168 8.99 -0.08 9.81
CA THR A 168 8.19 0.36 8.66
C THR A 168 6.99 1.19 9.12
N ASP A 169 6.69 2.27 8.41
CA ASP A 169 5.57 3.18 8.72
C ASP A 169 4.40 3.09 7.75
N GLY A 170 4.60 2.54 6.54
CA GLY A 170 3.55 2.44 5.53
C GLY A 170 3.31 3.75 4.76
N GLU A 171 4.00 4.83 5.10
CA GLU A 171 3.81 6.19 4.54
C GLU A 171 4.66 6.43 3.28
N GLY A 172 5.19 5.36 2.68
CA GLY A 172 6.05 5.47 1.51
C GLY A 172 5.32 6.17 0.35
N VAL A 173 4.06 5.80 0.12
CA VAL A 173 3.27 6.33 -0.98
C VAL A 173 3.08 7.85 -0.87
N GLU A 174 2.85 8.38 0.33
CA GLU A 174 2.71 9.83 0.55
C GLU A 174 3.99 10.62 0.25
N ARG A 175 5.16 10.03 0.55
CA ARG A 175 6.45 10.63 0.20
C ARG A 175 6.67 10.63 -1.30
N GLU A 176 6.27 9.56 -1.99
CA GLU A 176 6.32 9.49 -3.45
C GLU A 176 5.34 10.49 -4.09
N TRP A 177 4.11 10.61 -3.56
CA TRP A 177 3.15 11.65 -3.93
C TRP A 177 3.72 13.05 -3.78
N SER A 178 4.43 13.36 -2.70
CA SER A 178 5.09 14.67 -2.56
C SER A 178 6.11 14.96 -3.68
N HIS A 179 6.69 13.92 -4.29
CA HIS A 179 7.63 14.03 -5.40
C HIS A 179 6.93 14.18 -6.75
N ILE A 180 5.92 13.34 -7.04
CA ILE A 180 5.27 13.29 -8.36
C ILE A 180 4.11 14.28 -8.51
N ASN A 181 3.45 14.71 -7.42
CA ASN A 181 2.30 15.62 -7.49
C ASN A 181 2.58 16.92 -8.28
N PRO A 182 3.76 17.57 -8.17
CA PRO A 182 4.09 18.72 -9.00
C PRO A 182 4.05 18.43 -10.52
N VAL A 183 4.34 17.19 -10.92
CA VAL A 183 4.33 16.75 -12.34
C VAL A 183 2.91 16.73 -12.90
N ALA A 184 1.89 16.49 -12.07
CA ALA A 184 0.49 16.43 -12.50
C ALA A 184 0.04 17.69 -13.25
N MET A 185 0.56 18.87 -12.87
CA MET A 185 0.26 20.13 -13.56
C MET A 185 0.90 20.21 -14.95
N SER A 186 2.11 19.67 -15.11
CA SER A 186 2.82 19.63 -16.40
C SER A 186 2.18 18.63 -17.38
N THR A 187 1.70 17.50 -16.86
CA THR A 187 1.09 16.43 -17.67
C THR A 187 -0.39 16.68 -18.00
N LYS A 188 -1.02 17.70 -17.40
CA LYS A 188 -2.46 17.95 -17.50
C LYS A 188 -2.97 18.16 -18.94
N VAL A 189 -2.14 18.74 -19.80
CA VAL A 189 -2.49 19.08 -21.20
C VAL A 189 -1.80 18.18 -22.23
N MET A 190 -1.03 17.19 -21.76
CA MET A 190 -0.36 16.23 -22.63
C MET A 190 -1.38 15.26 -23.24
N GLY A 191 -1.03 14.66 -24.38
CA GLY A 191 -1.77 13.51 -24.88
C GLY A 191 -1.55 12.28 -23.97
N PRO A 192 -2.37 11.23 -24.11
CA PRO A 192 -2.30 10.05 -23.24
C PRO A 192 -0.91 9.39 -23.23
N GLY A 193 -0.32 9.17 -24.41
CA GLY A 193 1.00 8.55 -24.53
C GLY A 193 2.11 9.39 -23.91
N ALA A 194 2.22 10.65 -24.32
CA ALA A 194 3.22 11.57 -23.79
C ALA A 194 3.10 11.76 -22.27
N ARG A 195 1.87 11.72 -21.73
CA ARG A 195 1.65 11.78 -20.28
C ARG A 195 2.23 10.55 -19.58
N HIS A 196 1.91 9.35 -20.05
CA HIS A 196 2.43 8.11 -19.45
C HIS A 196 3.94 8.03 -19.55
N ASP A 197 4.52 8.35 -20.73
CA ASP A 197 5.97 8.37 -20.92
C ASP A 197 6.66 9.36 -19.96
N THR A 198 6.05 10.52 -19.72
CA THR A 198 6.56 11.52 -18.75
C THR A 198 6.48 11.00 -17.32
N LEU A 199 5.37 10.39 -16.92
CA LEU A 199 5.23 9.82 -15.58
C LEU A 199 6.22 8.67 -15.35
N ASP A 200 6.37 7.79 -16.35
CA ASP A 200 7.33 6.70 -16.31
C ASP A 200 8.78 7.20 -16.17
N ASP A 201 9.15 8.28 -16.87
CA ASP A 201 10.48 8.90 -16.72
C ASP A 201 10.71 9.43 -15.29
N HIS A 202 9.73 10.12 -14.72
CA HIS A 202 9.82 10.63 -13.35
C HIS A 202 9.91 9.51 -12.31
N TRP A 203 9.11 8.46 -12.42
CA TRP A 203 9.21 7.29 -11.53
C TRP A 203 10.51 6.51 -11.77
N GLY A 204 11.02 6.49 -13.00
CA GLY A 204 12.34 5.99 -13.36
C GLY A 204 13.45 6.73 -12.60
N ALA A 205 13.42 8.06 -12.64
CA ALA A 205 14.35 8.89 -11.89
C ALA A 205 14.24 8.66 -10.39
N TRP A 206 13.02 8.59 -9.84
CA TRP A 206 12.77 8.30 -8.42
C TRP A 206 13.41 6.98 -8.00
N ASN A 207 13.13 5.90 -8.72
CA ASN A 207 13.69 4.59 -8.43
C ASN A 207 15.21 4.56 -8.60
N TRP A 208 15.76 5.23 -9.61
CA TRP A 208 17.20 5.37 -9.79
C TRP A 208 17.85 6.06 -8.58
N TRP A 209 17.29 7.19 -8.12
CA TRP A 209 17.76 7.89 -6.92
C TRP A 209 17.72 7.00 -5.68
N LYS A 210 16.65 6.21 -5.52
CA LYS A 210 16.55 5.21 -4.44
C LYS A 210 17.69 4.20 -4.52
N ILE A 211 17.97 3.63 -5.69
CA ILE A 211 19.05 2.63 -5.88
C ILE A 211 20.40 3.23 -5.50
N VAL A 212 20.77 4.38 -6.09
CA VAL A 212 22.12 4.96 -5.90
C VAL A 212 22.36 5.44 -4.46
N LEU A 213 21.31 5.84 -3.74
CA LEU A 213 21.40 6.27 -2.35
C LEU A 213 21.17 5.15 -1.33
N MET A 214 20.72 3.96 -1.76
CA MET A 214 20.28 2.89 -0.86
C MET A 214 21.38 2.45 0.11
N GLY A 215 22.61 2.29 -0.37
CA GLY A 215 23.72 1.86 0.49
C GLY A 215 23.95 2.82 1.66
N ARG A 216 24.03 4.13 1.37
CA ARG A 216 24.17 5.18 2.40
C ARG A 216 22.96 5.21 3.33
N HIS A 217 21.75 5.10 2.78
CA HIS A 217 20.53 5.07 3.58
C HIS A 217 20.52 3.90 4.57
N LEU A 218 20.81 2.68 4.10
CA LEU A 218 20.85 1.49 4.93
C LEU A 218 21.95 1.57 6.00
N GLU A 219 23.12 2.11 5.66
CA GLU A 219 24.20 2.34 6.63
C GLU A 219 23.76 3.29 7.75
N THR A 220 23.14 4.43 7.41
CA THR A 220 22.58 5.36 8.40
C THR A 220 21.53 4.68 9.27
N LYS A 221 20.63 3.90 8.66
CA LYS A 221 19.58 3.18 9.40
C LYS A 221 20.13 2.09 10.30
N LEU A 222 21.20 1.40 9.90
CA LEU A 222 21.86 0.41 10.77
C LEU A 222 22.53 1.09 11.98
N LYS A 223 23.23 2.21 11.78
CA LYS A 223 23.84 3.01 12.85
C LYS A 223 22.81 3.53 13.86
N GLU A 224 21.59 3.83 13.41
CA GLU A 224 20.46 4.19 14.26
C GLU A 224 19.86 2.95 14.97
N ALA A 225 19.65 1.86 14.24
CA ALA A 225 18.97 0.67 14.73
C ALA A 225 19.73 -0.06 15.86
N LEU A 226 21.06 -0.13 15.78
CA LEU A 226 21.89 -0.83 16.78
C LEU A 226 21.76 -0.25 18.22
N PRO A 227 21.98 1.06 18.45
CA PRO A 227 21.80 1.64 19.78
C PRO A 227 20.32 1.64 20.21
N MET A 228 19.38 1.86 19.28
CA MET A 228 17.95 1.84 19.61
C MET A 228 17.47 0.44 20.00
N SER A 229 18.00 -0.61 19.39
CA SER A 229 17.74 -2.01 19.79
C SER A 229 18.18 -2.25 21.23
N LYS A 230 19.41 -1.87 21.60
CA LYS A 230 19.92 -1.97 22.98
C LYS A 230 19.05 -1.19 23.96
N LYS A 231 18.70 0.05 23.62
CA LYS A 231 17.85 0.91 24.45
C LYS A 231 16.47 0.30 24.69
N HIS A 232 15.78 -0.13 23.63
CA HIS A 232 14.44 -0.71 23.76
C HIS A 232 14.46 -2.06 24.49
N HIS A 233 15.50 -2.88 24.29
CA HIS A 233 15.65 -4.13 25.03
C HIS A 233 15.86 -3.88 26.53
N ALA A 234 16.68 -2.89 26.90
CA ALA A 234 16.84 -2.50 28.30
C ALA A 234 15.53 -1.98 28.92
N LEU A 235 14.76 -1.17 28.18
CA LEU A 235 13.45 -0.68 28.63
C LEU A 235 12.44 -1.82 28.83
N LEU A 236 12.39 -2.77 27.88
CA LEU A 236 11.52 -3.94 28.00
C LEU A 236 11.91 -4.77 29.24
N ASN A 237 13.19 -5.06 29.43
CA ASN A 237 13.66 -5.83 30.59
C ASN A 237 13.32 -5.12 31.92
N ALA A 238 13.51 -3.80 31.99
CA ALA A 238 13.18 -3.01 33.16
C ALA A 238 11.67 -3.04 33.45
N LEU A 239 10.83 -2.93 32.42
CA LEU A 239 9.38 -3.03 32.54
C LEU A 239 8.95 -4.45 32.95
N SER A 240 9.48 -5.49 32.31
CA SER A 240 9.18 -6.88 32.67
C SER A 240 9.56 -7.21 34.11
N ALA A 241 10.63 -6.63 34.64
CA ALA A 241 11.05 -6.81 36.03
C ALA A 241 10.07 -6.21 37.06
N THR A 242 9.13 -5.34 36.67
CA THR A 242 8.10 -4.80 37.57
C THR A 242 6.90 -5.74 37.75
N PHE A 243 6.86 -6.87 37.03
CA PHE A 243 5.75 -7.84 37.07
C PHE A 243 6.22 -9.23 37.50
N PRO A 244 5.34 -10.06 38.10
CA PRO A 244 5.64 -11.46 38.38
C PRO A 244 6.00 -12.24 37.10
N ALA A 245 6.94 -13.17 37.21
CA ALA A 245 7.39 -13.98 36.07
C ALA A 245 6.23 -14.73 35.36
N GLY A 246 5.23 -15.19 36.13
CA GLY A 246 4.03 -15.83 35.58
C GLY A 246 3.22 -14.88 34.69
N THR A 247 3.02 -13.63 35.10
CA THR A 247 2.31 -12.61 34.32
C THR A 247 3.06 -12.27 33.03
N VAL A 248 4.39 -12.16 33.09
CA VAL A 248 5.22 -11.91 31.89
C VAL A 248 5.12 -13.08 30.91
N ALA A 249 5.17 -14.32 31.41
CA ALA A 249 5.04 -15.52 30.59
C ALA A 249 3.66 -15.64 29.93
N GLU A 250 2.59 -15.38 30.68
CA GLU A 250 1.22 -15.38 30.17
C GLU A 250 1.04 -14.34 29.06
N TRP A 251 1.46 -13.09 29.30
CA TRP A 251 1.34 -12.02 28.31
C TRP A 251 2.18 -12.30 27.05
N THR A 252 3.40 -12.80 27.23
CA THR A 252 4.26 -13.20 26.10
C THR A 252 3.60 -14.28 25.26
N LYS A 253 2.93 -15.25 25.91
CA LYS A 253 2.17 -16.28 25.21
C LYS A 253 1.01 -15.67 24.42
N MET A 254 0.23 -14.77 25.03
CA MET A 254 -0.89 -14.10 24.33
C MET A 254 -0.42 -13.34 23.09
N VAL A 255 0.70 -12.62 23.17
CA VAL A 255 1.30 -11.91 22.03
C VAL A 255 1.72 -12.87 20.93
N ASN A 256 2.41 -13.97 21.27
CA ASN A 256 2.87 -14.94 20.28
C ASN A 256 1.67 -15.64 19.61
N ASP A 257 0.70 -16.11 20.40
CA ASP A 257 -0.51 -16.77 19.90
C ASP A 257 -1.28 -15.86 18.92
N TRP A 258 -1.48 -14.58 19.28
CA TRP A 258 -2.17 -13.61 18.43
C TRP A 258 -1.37 -13.25 17.17
N GLN A 259 -0.04 -13.18 17.26
CA GLN A 259 0.82 -12.90 16.10
C GLN A 259 0.84 -14.05 15.08
N GLU A 260 0.68 -15.29 15.55
CA GLU A 260 0.57 -16.48 14.70
C GLU A 260 -0.85 -16.64 14.13
N ASP A 261 -1.87 -16.39 14.96
CA ASP A 261 -3.28 -16.47 14.59
C ASP A 261 -4.06 -15.28 15.15
N THR A 262 -4.42 -14.34 14.29
CA THR A 262 -5.17 -13.14 14.72
C THR A 262 -6.63 -13.41 15.14
N SER A 263 -7.10 -14.66 15.06
CA SER A 263 -8.39 -15.06 15.65
C SER A 263 -8.30 -15.27 17.18
N GLN A 264 -7.10 -15.42 17.72
CA GLN A 264 -6.86 -15.49 19.16
C GLN A 264 -7.17 -14.14 19.86
N PRO A 265 -7.33 -14.13 21.20
CA PRO A 265 -7.55 -12.88 21.93
C PRO A 265 -6.47 -11.83 21.66
N ASN A 266 -6.87 -10.63 21.26
CA ASN A 266 -5.95 -9.54 20.97
C ASN A 266 -5.36 -8.98 22.29
N PRO A 267 -4.04 -9.01 22.50
CA PRO A 267 -3.40 -8.47 23.70
C PRO A 267 -3.21 -6.94 23.68
N PHE A 268 -3.60 -6.24 22.60
CA PHE A 268 -3.38 -4.81 22.39
C PHE A 268 -4.65 -3.95 22.41
#